data_AF-A0A2E0PS64-F1
#
_entry.id   AF-A0A2E0PS64-F1
#
_cell.length_a   1.000
_cell.length_b   1.000
_cell.length_c   1.000
_cell.angle_alpha   90.00
_cell.angle_beta   90.00
_cell.angle_gamma   90.00
#
_symmetry.space_group_name_H-M   'P 1'
#
loop_
_entity.id
_entity.type
_entity.pdbx_description
1 polymer ?
#
loop_
_entity_poly.entity_id
_entity_poly.type
_entity_poly.pdbx_seq_one_letter_code
_entity_poly.pdbx_strand_id
1 'polypeptide(L)'
;DSVGAAAVVAANEQLEAYLRTVLGSAANLAAADRMNTIKPRHLKKALDAMGHTAPSEKAIEALSPAEPVRDAIGDALEGGTGVLTPQVLRQMARSFANGKKVDDETIEELILLFYDHVGEVQHEMKNGLLGGDPADFIQKLDRLQSLFMLGWMRNMMKKACENADVVGSRIVLVDHVVNIDPWV
;
A
#
# COMPACT_ATOMS: atom_id res chain seq x y z
N ASP A 1 4.38 3.98 35.95
CA ASP A 1 4.78 5.39 35.78
C ASP A 1 4.36 5.90 34.41
N SER A 2 3.63 7.01 34.38
CA SER A 2 3.19 7.65 33.14
C SER A 2 4.30 8.57 32.62
N VAL A 3 4.69 8.41 31.36
CA VAL A 3 5.69 9.28 30.72
C VAL A 3 5.00 10.58 30.35
N GLY A 4 5.49 11.71 30.88
CA GLY A 4 4.88 13.02 30.63
C GLY A 4 4.92 13.43 29.16
N ALA A 5 3.93 14.19 28.70
CA ALA A 5 3.80 14.63 27.31
C ALA A 5 5.07 15.31 26.76
N ALA A 6 5.78 16.08 27.59
CA ALA A 6 7.05 16.72 27.21
C ALA A 6 8.15 15.70 26.87
N ALA A 7 8.22 14.57 27.59
CA ALA A 7 9.19 13.53 27.31
C ALA A 7 8.86 12.76 26.02
N VAL A 8 7.58 12.59 25.70
CA VAL A 8 7.13 12.01 24.43
C VAL A 8 7.50 12.89 23.25
N VAL A 9 7.25 14.20 23.36
CA VAL A 9 7.63 15.18 22.32
C VAL A 9 9.16 15.18 22.12
N ALA A 10 9.92 15.27 23.20
CA ALA A 10 11.38 15.25 23.12
C ALA A 10 11.94 13.96 22.50
N ALA A 11 11.34 12.80 22.81
CA ALA A 11 11.72 11.53 22.20
C ALA A 11 11.44 11.50 20.69
N ASN A 12 10.30 12.03 20.27
CA ASN A 12 9.95 12.11 18.84
C ASN A 12 10.90 13.03 18.07
N GLU A 13 11.25 14.18 18.64
CA GLU A 13 12.21 15.11 18.02
C GLU A 13 13.60 14.47 17.87
N GLN A 14 14.06 13.75 18.90
CA GLN A 14 15.33 13.02 18.84
C GLN A 14 15.29 11.90 17.80
N LEU A 15 14.19 11.16 17.72
CA LEU A 15 14.01 10.10 16.72
C LEU A 15 14.00 10.67 15.30
N GLU A 16 13.32 11.79 15.07
CA GLU A 16 13.28 12.45 13.76
C GLU A 16 14.66 12.95 13.34
N ALA A 17 15.40 13.59 14.25
CA ALA A 17 16.77 14.04 14.00
C ALA A 17 17.71 12.87 13.66
N TYR A 18 17.57 11.76 14.41
CA TYR A 18 18.33 10.53 14.17
C TYR A 18 18.02 9.94 12.78
N LEU A 19 16.74 9.78 12.44
CA LEU A 19 16.32 9.22 11.15
C LEU A 19 16.78 10.08 9.96
N ARG A 20 16.68 11.41 10.07
CA ARG A 20 17.20 12.33 9.04
C ARG A 20 18.70 12.12 8.80
N THR A 21 19.47 11.94 9.86
CA THR A 21 20.93 11.73 9.79
C THR A 21 21.27 10.40 9.11
N VAL A 22 20.63 9.31 9.55
CA VAL A 22 20.83 7.97 8.97
C VAL A 22 20.43 7.92 7.50
N LEU A 23 19.24 8.43 7.16
CA LEU A 23 18.72 8.40 5.79
C LEU A 23 19.51 9.31 4.86
N GLY A 24 19.95 10.49 5.32
CA GLY A 24 20.82 11.37 4.53
C GLY A 24 22.16 10.71 4.19
N SER A 25 22.78 10.05 5.17
CA SER A 25 24.02 9.28 4.95
C SER A 25 23.80 8.12 3.97
N ALA A 26 22.73 7.35 4.15
CA ALA A 26 22.38 6.24 3.27
C ALA A 26 22.04 6.71 1.84
N ALA A 27 21.42 7.88 1.68
CA ALA A 27 21.15 8.51 0.39
C ALA A 27 22.45 8.91 -0.33
N ASN A 28 23.40 9.52 0.39
CA ASN A 28 24.71 9.87 -0.16
C ASN A 28 25.48 8.63 -0.63
N LEU A 29 25.42 7.54 0.14
CA LEU A 29 26.01 6.25 -0.25
C LEU A 29 25.33 5.64 -1.48
N ALA A 30 24.00 5.75 -1.59
CA ALA A 30 23.27 5.31 -2.78
C ALA A 30 23.66 6.13 -4.02
N ALA A 31 23.78 7.45 -3.87
CA ALA A 31 24.21 8.35 -4.93
C ALA A 31 25.65 8.06 -5.39
N ALA A 32 26.56 7.76 -4.46
CA ALA A 32 27.93 7.34 -4.76
C ALA A 32 27.97 6.03 -5.56
N ASP A 33 27.05 5.11 -5.27
CA ASP A 33 26.84 3.86 -6.02
C ASP A 33 26.04 4.06 -7.33
N ARG A 34 25.70 5.31 -7.71
CA ARG A 34 24.85 5.67 -8.86
C ARG A 34 23.47 5.01 -8.83
N MET A 35 22.93 4.81 -7.65
CA MET A 35 21.61 4.22 -7.41
C MET A 35 20.63 5.30 -6.97
N ASN A 36 19.45 5.33 -7.60
CA ASN A 36 18.36 6.24 -7.20
C ASN A 36 17.54 5.69 -6.01
N THR A 37 17.91 4.53 -5.47
CA THR A 37 17.19 3.84 -4.39
C THR A 37 18.16 3.47 -3.27
N ILE A 38 17.77 3.79 -2.03
CA ILE A 38 18.50 3.35 -0.84
C ILE A 38 18.23 1.86 -0.63
N LYS A 39 19.29 1.04 -0.73
CA LYS A 39 19.22 -0.41 -0.50
C LYS A 39 19.67 -0.75 0.93
N PRO A 40 19.33 -1.94 1.47
CA PRO A 40 19.76 -2.37 2.81
C PRO A 40 21.27 -2.23 3.08
N ARG A 41 22.11 -2.46 2.06
CA ARG A 41 23.57 -2.26 2.14
C ARG A 41 24.00 -0.80 2.37
N HIS A 42 23.24 0.18 1.89
CA HIS A 42 23.55 1.60 2.12
C HIS A 42 23.18 2.00 3.55
N LEU A 43 22.03 1.52 4.05
CA LEU A 43 21.60 1.68 5.45
C LEU A 43 22.58 1.03 6.42
N LYS A 44 23.03 -0.19 6.14
CA LYS A 44 24.03 -0.90 6.96
C LYS A 44 25.32 -0.10 7.09
N LYS A 45 25.88 0.36 5.95
CA LYS A 45 27.08 1.22 5.94
C LYS A 45 26.88 2.55 6.68
N ALA A 46 25.70 3.16 6.56
CA ALA A 46 25.38 4.40 7.28
C ALA A 46 25.32 4.19 8.81
N LEU A 47 24.71 3.09 9.26
CA LEU A 47 24.66 2.72 10.68
C LEU A 47 26.06 2.40 11.24
N ASP A 48 26.84 1.62 10.48
CA ASP A 48 28.22 1.28 10.85
C ASP A 48 29.08 2.56 11.00
N ALA A 49 28.91 3.53 10.10
CA ALA A 49 29.61 4.82 10.16
C ALA A 49 29.18 5.70 11.36
N MET A 50 27.95 5.51 11.87
CA MET A 50 27.46 6.18 13.08
C MET A 50 27.86 5.45 14.38
N GLY A 51 28.65 4.39 14.29
CA GLY A 51 29.07 3.59 15.45
C GLY A 51 27.97 2.71 16.03
N HIS A 52 26.88 2.52 15.28
CA HIS A 52 25.80 1.60 15.65
C HIS A 52 26.03 0.28 14.93
N THR A 53 26.01 -0.83 15.67
CA THR A 53 25.93 -2.15 15.03
C THR A 53 24.59 -2.27 14.33
N ALA A 54 24.61 -2.48 13.01
CA ALA A 54 23.39 -2.78 12.28
C ALA A 54 22.61 -3.92 12.99
N PRO A 55 21.29 -3.81 13.13
CA PRO A 55 20.49 -4.87 13.73
C PRO A 55 20.77 -6.20 13.03
N SER A 56 20.93 -7.28 13.80
CA SER A 56 21.16 -8.61 13.21
C SER A 56 20.03 -8.97 12.25
N GLU A 57 20.31 -9.76 11.23
CA GLU A 57 19.31 -10.19 10.23
C GLU A 57 18.08 -10.82 10.90
N LYS A 58 18.27 -11.57 11.98
CA LYS A 58 17.20 -12.12 12.82
C LYS A 58 16.37 -11.07 13.57
N ALA A 59 17.00 -9.97 14.00
CA ALA A 59 16.31 -8.86 14.65
C ALA A 59 15.52 -8.02 13.62
N ILE A 60 16.02 -7.93 12.39
CA ILE A 60 15.29 -7.35 11.26
C ILE A 60 14.10 -8.25 10.94
N GLU A 61 14.27 -9.57 10.78
CA GLU A 61 13.20 -10.53 10.51
C GLU A 61 12.10 -10.54 11.60
N ALA A 62 12.48 -10.38 12.87
CA ALA A 62 11.55 -10.34 13.99
C ALA A 62 10.78 -9.01 14.12
N LEU A 63 11.29 -7.93 13.52
CA LEU A 63 10.66 -6.60 13.50
C LEU A 63 10.02 -6.27 12.15
N SER A 64 10.38 -7.02 11.11
CA SER A 64 9.69 -7.05 9.84
C SER A 64 8.27 -7.54 10.10
N PRO A 65 7.23 -6.80 9.68
CA PRO A 65 5.90 -7.39 9.54
C PRO A 65 6.06 -8.70 8.78
N ALA A 66 5.42 -9.77 9.24
CA ALA A 66 5.44 -11.07 8.56
C ALA A 66 5.34 -10.82 7.05
N GLU A 67 6.32 -11.33 6.28
CA GLU A 67 6.42 -11.04 4.84
C GLU A 67 5.01 -11.05 4.24
N PRO A 68 4.54 -9.95 3.61
CA PRO A 68 3.30 -10.02 2.87
C PRO A 68 3.53 -11.14 1.87
N VAL A 69 2.77 -12.23 2.05
CA VAL A 69 2.73 -13.42 1.20
C VAL A 69 3.12 -12.99 -0.20
N ARG A 70 4.30 -13.42 -0.69
CA ARG A 70 4.86 -13.03 -2.00
C ARG A 70 3.73 -12.91 -3.02
N ASP A 71 3.26 -11.68 -3.17
CA ASP A 71 2.02 -11.41 -3.87
C ASP A 71 2.45 -11.14 -5.30
N ALA A 72 1.70 -11.62 -6.27
CA ALA A 72 1.92 -11.27 -7.68
C ALA A 72 1.99 -9.74 -7.90
N ILE A 73 1.51 -8.98 -6.91
CA ILE A 73 1.60 -7.54 -6.75
C ILE A 73 3.06 -7.03 -6.59
N GLY A 74 3.90 -7.70 -5.80
CA GLY A 74 5.31 -7.32 -5.58
C GLY A 74 6.15 -7.47 -6.84
N ASP A 75 6.02 -8.60 -7.54
CA ASP A 75 6.72 -8.87 -8.81
C ASP A 75 6.27 -7.89 -9.92
N ALA A 76 5.00 -7.49 -9.94
CA ALA A 76 4.47 -6.54 -10.93
C ALA A 76 4.95 -5.09 -10.67
N LEU A 77 5.25 -4.73 -9.42
CA LEU A 77 5.77 -3.42 -9.03
C LEU A 77 7.29 -3.32 -9.12
N GLU A 78 8.02 -4.44 -8.98
CA GLU A 78 9.48 -4.48 -9.17
C GLU A 78 9.92 -4.28 -10.63
N GLY A 79 9.03 -4.53 -11.61
CA GLY A 79 9.33 -4.45 -13.05
C GLY A 79 9.32 -3.05 -13.68
N GLY A 80 8.86 -2.00 -12.99
CA GLY A 80 8.78 -0.66 -13.58
C GLY A 80 8.29 0.43 -12.63
N THR A 81 9.19 1.38 -12.34
CA THR A 81 8.98 2.71 -11.73
C THR A 81 8.09 2.86 -10.49
N GLY A 82 7.49 1.80 -9.93
CA GLY A 82 6.57 1.90 -8.79
C GLY A 82 5.30 2.73 -9.08
N VAL A 83 4.98 2.98 -10.36
CA VAL A 83 3.78 3.71 -10.77
C VAL A 83 2.70 2.71 -11.14
N LEU A 84 1.52 2.81 -10.50
CA LEU A 84 0.31 2.07 -10.88
C LEU A 84 -0.15 2.55 -12.27
N THR A 85 0.46 1.97 -13.31
CA THR A 85 0.02 2.22 -14.69
C THR A 85 -1.29 1.47 -14.95
N PRO A 86 -2.14 1.97 -15.88
CA PRO A 86 -3.35 1.25 -16.28
C PRO A 86 -3.08 -0.19 -16.72
N GLN A 87 -1.92 -0.46 -17.32
CA GLN A 87 -1.54 -1.81 -17.74
C GLN A 87 -1.27 -2.74 -16.55
N VAL A 88 -0.61 -2.24 -15.51
CA VAL A 88 -0.37 -2.99 -14.26
C VAL A 88 -1.69 -3.27 -13.54
N LEU A 89 -2.59 -2.28 -13.47
CA LEU A 89 -3.93 -2.45 -12.89
C LEU A 89 -4.75 -3.52 -13.64
N ARG A 90 -4.72 -3.52 -14.98
CA ARG A 90 -5.39 -4.56 -15.78
C ARG A 90 -4.82 -5.95 -15.49
N GLN A 91 -3.51 -6.08 -15.36
CA GLN A 91 -2.87 -7.36 -15.07
C GLN A 91 -3.23 -7.87 -13.67
N MET A 92 -3.29 -6.97 -12.68
CA MET A 92 -3.69 -7.28 -11.30
C MET A 92 -5.17 -7.66 -11.19
N ALA A 93 -6.07 -6.93 -11.84
CA ALA A 93 -7.49 -7.27 -11.86
C ALA A 93 -7.72 -8.70 -12.38
N ARG A 94 -6.99 -9.12 -13.42
CA ARG A 94 -7.05 -10.49 -13.94
C ARG A 94 -6.47 -11.52 -12.98
N SER A 95 -5.40 -11.20 -12.25
CA SER A 95 -4.80 -12.16 -11.30
C SER A 95 -5.73 -12.46 -10.11
N PHE A 96 -6.60 -11.51 -9.73
CA PHE A 96 -7.57 -11.69 -8.65
C PHE A 96 -8.84 -12.48 -9.06
N ALA A 97 -9.04 -12.74 -10.35
CA ALA A 97 -10.23 -13.44 -10.86
C ALA A 97 -10.21 -14.97 -10.61
N ASN A 98 -9.24 -15.49 -9.85
CA ASN A 98 -9.12 -16.90 -9.47
C ASN A 98 -9.26 -17.89 -10.65
N GLY A 99 -8.68 -17.54 -11.81
CA GLY A 99 -8.72 -18.35 -13.03
C GLY A 99 -9.99 -18.20 -13.88
N LYS A 100 -10.98 -17.42 -13.45
CA LYS A 100 -12.16 -17.07 -14.25
C LYS A 100 -11.79 -16.05 -15.33
N LYS A 101 -12.39 -16.17 -16.52
CA LYS A 101 -12.22 -15.15 -17.56
C LYS A 101 -12.96 -13.88 -17.15
N VAL A 102 -12.33 -12.73 -17.37
CA VAL A 102 -12.92 -11.40 -17.11
C VAL A 102 -12.99 -10.69 -18.45
N ASP A 103 -14.13 -10.09 -18.74
CA ASP A 103 -14.31 -9.26 -19.92
C ASP A 103 -13.51 -7.94 -19.79
N ASP A 104 -12.99 -7.44 -20.91
CA ASP A 104 -12.11 -6.27 -20.90
C ASP A 104 -12.86 -5.00 -20.45
N GLU A 105 -14.14 -4.86 -20.80
CA GLU A 105 -15.00 -3.74 -20.37
C GLU A 105 -15.21 -3.77 -18.85
N THR A 106 -15.26 -4.97 -18.27
CA THR A 106 -15.40 -5.14 -16.81
C THR A 106 -14.15 -4.69 -16.06
N ILE A 107 -12.97 -4.91 -16.65
CA ILE A 107 -11.71 -4.45 -16.06
C ILE A 107 -11.63 -2.93 -16.12
N GLU A 108 -12.05 -2.34 -17.23
CA GLU A 108 -12.08 -0.88 -17.38
C GLU A 108 -13.05 -0.23 -16.39
N GLU A 109 -14.25 -0.79 -16.24
CA GLU A 109 -15.22 -0.33 -15.24
C GLU A 109 -14.67 -0.43 -13.81
N LEU A 110 -14.04 -1.56 -13.46
CA LEU A 110 -13.44 -1.74 -12.14
C LEU A 110 -12.35 -0.70 -11.84
N ILE A 111 -11.58 -0.30 -12.85
CA ILE A 111 -10.55 0.74 -12.72
C ILE A 111 -11.19 2.13 -12.57
N LEU A 112 -12.28 2.42 -13.29
CA LEU A 112 -13.02 3.68 -13.15
C LEU A 112 -13.60 3.81 -11.74
N LEU A 113 -14.29 2.76 -11.26
CA LEU A 113 -14.83 2.70 -9.90
C LEU A 113 -13.73 2.91 -8.86
N PHE A 114 -12.57 2.28 -9.04
CA PHE A 114 -11.42 2.49 -8.15
C PHE A 114 -11.02 3.97 -8.05
N TYR A 115 -10.91 4.67 -9.18
CA TYR A 115 -10.53 6.09 -9.18
C TYR A 115 -11.61 6.99 -8.57
N ASP A 116 -12.89 6.70 -8.83
CA ASP A 116 -14.00 7.44 -8.23
C ASP A 116 -13.95 7.33 -6.70
N HIS A 117 -13.74 6.12 -6.18
CA HIS A 117 -13.70 5.86 -4.74
C HIS A 117 -12.48 6.48 -4.06
N VAL A 118 -11.33 6.50 -4.74
CA VAL A 118 -10.16 7.25 -4.27
C VAL A 118 -10.49 8.74 -4.17
N GLY A 119 -11.16 9.30 -5.19
CA GLY A 119 -11.59 10.69 -5.21
C GLY A 119 -12.54 11.04 -4.07
N GLU A 120 -13.56 10.20 -3.84
CA GLU A 120 -14.53 10.35 -2.76
C GLU A 120 -13.86 10.32 -1.39
N VAL A 121 -13.06 9.28 -1.08
CA VAL A 121 -12.38 9.18 0.22
C VAL A 121 -11.45 10.37 0.46
N GLN A 122 -10.71 10.82 -0.57
CA GLN A 122 -9.86 12.00 -0.44
C GLN A 122 -10.66 13.28 -0.19
N HIS A 123 -11.81 13.44 -0.86
CA HIS A 123 -12.68 14.59 -0.66
C HIS A 123 -13.26 14.61 0.77
N GLU A 124 -13.76 13.46 1.24
CA GLU A 124 -14.28 13.30 2.60
C GLU A 124 -13.22 13.58 3.66
N MET A 125 -11.99 13.09 3.47
CA MET A 125 -10.89 13.35 4.40
C MET A 125 -10.55 14.84 4.46
N LYS A 126 -10.48 15.54 3.31
CA LYS A 126 -10.22 16.99 3.27
C LYS A 126 -11.29 17.79 4.01
N ASN A 127 -12.55 17.39 3.87
CA ASN A 127 -13.66 18.06 4.55
C ASN A 127 -13.73 17.73 6.06
N GLY A 128 -13.36 16.50 6.45
CA GLY A 128 -13.34 16.05 7.85
C GLY A 128 -12.23 16.67 8.71
N LEU A 129 -11.16 17.18 8.08
CA LEU A 129 -10.02 17.85 8.74
C LEU A 129 -10.39 19.15 9.49
N LEU A 130 -11.60 19.69 9.29
CA LEU A 130 -12.07 20.94 9.90
C LEU A 130 -12.95 20.74 11.16
N GLY A 131 -12.94 19.56 11.77
CA GLY A 131 -13.59 19.33 13.08
C GLY A 131 -14.43 18.05 13.23
N GLY A 132 -14.16 17.00 12.45
CA GLY A 132 -14.86 15.72 12.54
C GLY A 132 -14.39 14.82 13.70
N ASP A 133 -15.14 13.74 13.95
CA ASP A 133 -14.81 12.69 14.93
C ASP A 133 -13.51 11.95 14.52
N PRO A 134 -12.50 11.84 15.40
CA PRO A 134 -11.29 11.07 15.15
C PRO A 134 -11.52 9.63 14.70
N ALA A 135 -12.59 8.96 15.17
CA ALA A 135 -12.91 7.60 14.76
C ALA A 135 -13.30 7.50 13.27
N ASP A 136 -14.03 8.50 12.77
CA ASP A 136 -14.44 8.62 11.37
C ASP A 136 -13.23 8.90 10.46
N PHE A 137 -12.25 9.70 10.93
CA PHE A 137 -11.00 9.91 10.22
C PHE A 137 -10.16 8.63 10.09
N ILE A 138 -10.06 7.83 11.17
CA ILE A 138 -9.32 6.55 11.15
C ILE A 138 -9.94 5.59 10.13
N GLN A 139 -11.27 5.46 10.10
CA GLN A 139 -11.95 4.60 9.13
C GLN A 139 -11.67 5.03 7.68
N LYS A 140 -11.63 6.34 7.41
CA LYS A 140 -11.30 6.87 6.08
C LYS A 140 -9.84 6.62 5.70
N LEU A 141 -8.93 6.72 6.68
CA LEU A 141 -7.53 6.37 6.47
C LEU A 141 -7.37 4.88 6.11
N ASP A 142 -8.08 3.98 6.81
CA ASP A 142 -8.06 2.55 6.52
C ASP A 142 -8.61 2.23 5.12
N ARG A 143 -9.69 2.91 4.70
CA ARG A 143 -10.24 2.81 3.33
C ARG A 143 -9.23 3.26 2.28
N LEU A 144 -8.57 4.40 2.50
CA LEU A 144 -7.53 4.94 1.62
C LEU A 144 -6.34 3.97 1.52
N GLN A 145 -5.91 3.39 2.64
CA GLN A 145 -4.84 2.39 2.67
C GLN A 145 -5.24 1.12 1.90
N SER A 146 -6.47 0.63 2.07
CA SER A 146 -7.00 -0.53 1.34
C SER A 146 -7.01 -0.31 -0.18
N LEU A 147 -7.35 0.90 -0.63
CA LEU A 147 -7.27 1.29 -2.04
C LEU A 147 -5.82 1.28 -2.54
N PHE A 148 -4.89 1.89 -1.80
CA PHE A 148 -3.47 1.92 -2.18
C PHE A 148 -2.80 0.54 -2.19
N MET A 149 -3.22 -0.36 -1.31
CA MET A 149 -2.73 -1.74 -1.25
C MET A 149 -3.47 -2.69 -2.22
N LEU A 150 -4.40 -2.16 -3.03
CA LEU A 150 -5.24 -2.93 -3.96
C LEU A 150 -6.11 -4.01 -3.27
N GLY A 151 -6.25 -3.95 -1.95
CA GLY A 151 -7.12 -4.83 -1.17
C GLY A 151 -8.58 -4.66 -1.59
N TRP A 152 -8.97 -3.42 -1.88
CA TRP A 152 -10.27 -3.10 -2.46
C TRP A 152 -10.52 -3.82 -3.79
N MET A 153 -9.58 -3.70 -4.75
CA MET A 153 -9.72 -4.29 -6.09
C MET A 153 -9.74 -5.83 -6.01
N ARG A 154 -8.96 -6.43 -5.11
CA ARG A 154 -8.99 -7.86 -4.82
C ARG A 154 -10.37 -8.30 -4.29
N ASN A 155 -10.93 -7.57 -3.33
CA ASN A 155 -12.24 -7.90 -2.74
C ASN A 155 -13.36 -7.77 -3.77
N MET A 156 -13.37 -6.67 -4.52
CA MET A 156 -14.34 -6.42 -5.59
C MET A 156 -14.30 -7.52 -6.66
N MET A 157 -13.10 -7.89 -7.15
CA MET A 157 -12.99 -8.94 -8.15
C MET A 157 -13.42 -10.31 -7.63
N LYS A 158 -13.10 -10.63 -6.38
CA LYS A 158 -13.54 -11.88 -5.74
C LYS A 158 -15.06 -11.96 -5.68
N LYS A 159 -15.71 -10.88 -5.25
CA LYS A 159 -17.16 -10.79 -5.12
C LYS A 159 -17.85 -10.76 -6.49
N ALA A 160 -17.23 -10.15 -7.49
CA ALA A 160 -17.69 -10.21 -8.88
C ALA A 160 -17.62 -11.64 -9.45
N CYS A 161 -16.60 -12.42 -9.09
CA CYS A 161 -16.53 -13.84 -9.44
C CYS A 161 -17.65 -14.64 -8.77
N GLU A 162 -17.91 -14.40 -7.48
CA GLU A 162 -19.02 -15.01 -6.73
C GLU A 162 -20.37 -14.67 -7.36
N ASN A 163 -20.62 -13.40 -7.71
CA ASN A 163 -21.81 -12.96 -8.42
C ASN A 163 -21.98 -13.66 -9.77
N ALA A 164 -20.88 -13.79 -10.54
CA ALA A 164 -20.88 -14.51 -11.81
C ALA A 164 -21.23 -16.00 -11.62
N ASP A 165 -20.73 -16.64 -10.56
CA ASP A 165 -21.02 -18.03 -10.24
C ASP A 165 -22.50 -18.25 -9.85
N VAL A 166 -23.09 -17.33 -9.09
CA VAL A 166 -24.51 -17.37 -8.71
C VAL A 166 -25.43 -17.40 -9.93
N VAL A 167 -25.09 -16.65 -10.97
CA VAL A 167 -25.87 -16.60 -12.23
C VAL A 167 -25.40 -17.63 -13.27
N GLY A 168 -24.43 -18.48 -12.92
CA GLY A 168 -23.88 -19.52 -13.81
C GLY A 168 -23.02 -18.99 -14.96
N SER A 169 -22.53 -17.76 -14.87
CA SER A 169 -21.69 -17.15 -15.90
C SER A 169 -20.25 -17.67 -15.83
N ARG A 170 -19.72 -18.06 -16.99
CA ARG A 170 -18.31 -18.47 -17.15
C ARG A 170 -17.34 -17.30 -17.28
N ILE A 171 -17.86 -16.09 -17.52
CA ILE A 171 -17.09 -14.86 -17.72
C ILE A 171 -17.62 -13.80 -16.74
N VAL A 172 -16.72 -13.06 -16.09
CA VAL A 172 -17.11 -11.90 -15.29
C VAL A 172 -17.42 -10.74 -16.22
N LEU A 173 -18.63 -10.19 -16.11
CA LEU A 173 -19.16 -9.07 -16.87
C LEU A 173 -19.37 -7.86 -15.93
N VAL A 174 -19.59 -6.69 -16.53
CA VAL A 174 -19.78 -5.41 -15.83
C VAL A 174 -20.87 -5.51 -14.76
N ASP A 175 -22.00 -6.14 -15.09
CA ASP A 175 -23.15 -6.31 -14.19
C ASP A 175 -22.81 -7.03 -12.87
N HIS A 176 -21.76 -7.86 -12.86
CA HIS A 176 -21.32 -8.57 -11.66
C HIS A 176 -20.50 -7.67 -10.72
N VAL A 177 -19.98 -6.54 -11.20
CA VAL A 177 -19.13 -5.61 -10.46
C VAL A 177 -19.91 -4.41 -9.93
N VAL A 178 -20.73 -3.77 -10.77
CA VAL A 178 -21.35 -2.46 -10.50
C VAL A 178 -22.28 -2.43 -9.27
N ASN A 179 -22.82 -3.58 -8.87
CA ASN A 179 -23.75 -3.69 -7.74
C ASN A 179 -23.07 -4.12 -6.42
N ILE A 180 -21.75 -4.23 -6.39
CA ILE A 180 -21.03 -4.63 -5.19
C ILE A 180 -20.88 -3.41 -4.27
N ASP A 181 -21.19 -3.58 -2.98
CA ASP A 181 -20.83 -2.58 -1.98
C ASP A 181 -19.29 -2.51 -1.84
N PRO A 182 -18.68 -1.35 -2.12
CA PRO A 182 -17.23 -1.18 -2.14
C PRO A 182 -16.55 -1.32 -0.77
N TRP A 183 -17.29 -1.26 0.34
CA TRP A 183 -16.72 -1.24 1.69
C TRP A 183 -17.02 -2.50 2.53
N VAL A 184 -17.58 -3.55 1.91
CA VAL A 184 -18.02 -4.79 2.58
C VAL A 184 -17.09 -5.97 2.33
#